data_AF-A0A954Z6S2-F1
#
_entry.id   AF-A0A954Z6S2-F1
#
_cell.length_a   1.000
_cell.length_b   1.000
_cell.length_c   1.000
_cell.angle_alpha   90.00
_cell.angle_beta   90.00
_cell.angle_gamma   90.00
#
_symmetry.space_group_name_H-M   'P 1'
#
loop_
_entity.id
_entity.type
_entity.pdbx_description
1 polymer ?
#
loop_
_entity_poly.entity_id
_entity_poly.type
_entity_poly.pdbx_seq_one_letter_code
_entity_poly.pdbx_strand_id
1 'polypeptide(L)'
;MIHEGRLYLYATRDPWGGDDLACFSTEDFQNWETHALSWPTKQACASETGNDNKVWAPSVVRTPGGRFVMYVSIGSEIFCGSAPHPAGPWTNLRRDGTPLLRYDSQRRVHVIDGEAFIDDDGKAYLYWGSGWDWKNGHCLAAELAPDMASFAGEPREITPPGYFEAPFMMKQSGRYY
;
A
#
# COMPACT_ATOMS: atom_id res chain seq x y z
N MET A 1 11.97 2.05 -1.29
CA MET A 1 11.95 3.49 -1.64
C MET A 1 13.31 4.11 -1.36
N ILE A 2 13.87 4.95 -2.24
CA ILE A 2 15.16 5.61 -1.99
C ILE A 2 14.94 7.07 -1.56
N HIS A 3 15.61 7.50 -0.50
CA HIS A 3 15.58 8.87 0.01
C HIS A 3 16.94 9.23 0.62
N GLU A 4 17.49 10.39 0.26
CA GLU A 4 18.76 10.91 0.80
C GLU A 4 19.92 9.90 0.77
N GLY A 5 20.03 9.15 -0.34
CA GLY A 5 21.09 8.14 -0.53
C GLY A 5 20.84 6.81 0.16
N ARG A 6 19.74 6.67 0.92
CA ARG A 6 19.37 5.45 1.63
C ARG A 6 18.20 4.74 0.96
N LEU A 7 18.26 3.41 0.90
CA LEU A 7 17.10 2.58 0.62
C LEU A 7 16.33 2.36 1.92
N TYR A 8 15.02 2.63 1.90
CA TYR A 8 14.06 2.23 2.91
C TYR A 8 13.23 1.05 2.41
N LEU A 9 13.18 0.01 3.23
CA LEU A 9 12.43 -1.22 3.00
C LEU A 9 11.36 -1.37 4.09
N TYR A 10 10.12 -1.56 3.65
CA TYR A 10 8.98 -1.82 4.53
C TYR A 10 8.53 -3.25 4.29
N ALA A 11 8.24 -3.98 5.36
CA ALA A 11 7.89 -5.39 5.25
C ALA A 11 6.82 -5.79 6.26
N THR A 12 6.01 -6.74 5.84
CA THR A 12 5.18 -7.55 6.74
C THR A 12 6.07 -8.35 7.67
N ARG A 13 5.69 -8.44 8.95
CA ARG A 13 6.37 -9.32 9.90
C ARG A 13 5.89 -10.76 9.75
N ASP A 14 6.80 -11.70 9.63
CA ASP A 14 6.51 -13.13 9.55
C ASP A 14 6.15 -13.76 10.92
N PRO A 15 5.46 -14.92 10.95
CA PRO A 15 5.12 -15.80 9.82
C PRO A 15 3.76 -15.54 9.13
N TRP A 16 2.89 -14.68 9.67
CA TRP A 16 1.55 -14.45 9.13
C TRP A 16 1.08 -12.98 9.24
N GLY A 17 2.03 -12.05 9.38
CA GLY A 17 1.78 -10.66 9.75
C GLY A 17 1.93 -10.40 11.25
N GLY A 18 2.30 -9.17 11.56
CA GLY A 18 2.32 -8.62 12.92
C GLY A 18 1.22 -7.58 13.11
N ASP A 19 1.10 -7.05 14.33
CA ASP A 19 0.21 -5.91 14.61
C ASP A 19 0.79 -4.57 14.10
N ASP A 20 1.99 -4.59 13.53
CA ASP A 20 2.68 -3.48 12.89
C ASP A 20 3.56 -4.00 11.73
N LEU A 21 4.26 -3.06 11.07
CA LEU A 21 5.25 -3.37 10.03
C LEU A 21 6.67 -3.35 10.58
N ALA A 22 7.57 -4.00 9.86
CA ALA A 22 9.00 -3.77 9.98
C ALA A 22 9.44 -2.67 8.99
N CYS A 23 10.37 -1.82 9.40
CA CYS A 23 11.02 -0.84 8.53
C CYS A 23 12.54 -0.90 8.73
N PHE A 24 13.26 -0.96 7.63
CA PHE A 24 14.72 -1.01 7.60
C PHE A 24 15.26 0.04 6.65
N SER A 25 16.48 0.53 6.91
CA SER A 25 17.20 1.33 5.93
C SER A 25 18.67 0.95 5.81
N THR A 26 19.23 1.17 4.61
CA THR A 26 20.62 0.84 4.29
C THR A 26 21.16 1.80 3.23
N GLU A 27 22.48 1.97 3.19
CA GLU A 27 23.22 2.67 2.13
C GLU A 27 23.98 1.71 1.22
N ASP A 28 24.22 0.48 1.68
CA ASP A 28 25.19 -0.45 1.10
C ASP A 28 24.65 -1.88 0.91
N PHE A 29 23.38 -2.12 1.25
CA PHE A 29 22.70 -3.41 1.23
C PHE A 29 23.27 -4.47 2.19
N GLN A 30 24.24 -4.10 3.03
CA GLN A 30 24.91 -4.99 3.97
C GLN A 30 24.57 -4.62 5.40
N ASN A 31 24.66 -3.34 5.74
CA ASN A 31 24.40 -2.80 7.06
C ASN A 31 23.00 -2.19 7.08
N TRP A 32 22.17 -2.68 7.99
CA TRP A 32 20.76 -2.30 8.08
C TRP A 32 20.44 -1.66 9.43
N GLU A 33 19.77 -0.52 9.38
CA GLU A 33 19.19 0.15 10.54
C GLU A 33 17.70 -0.17 10.63
N THR A 34 17.21 -0.45 11.83
CA THR A 34 15.79 -0.72 12.10
C THR A 34 15.05 0.53 12.55
N HIS A 35 13.87 0.78 11.99
CA HIS A 35 13.01 1.92 12.33
C HIS A 35 11.69 1.43 12.91
N ALA A 36 11.30 1.96 14.07
CA ALA A 36 9.96 1.74 14.61
C ALA A 36 8.98 2.72 13.97
N LEU A 37 7.84 2.23 13.49
CA LEU A 37 6.81 3.05 12.88
C LEU A 37 5.70 3.36 13.88
N SER A 38 5.26 4.62 13.95
CA SER A 38 4.12 5.04 14.79
C SER A 38 2.76 4.60 14.23
N TRP A 39 2.72 4.30 12.94
CA TRP A 39 1.57 3.88 12.14
C TRP A 39 2.13 3.23 10.86
N PRO A 40 1.48 2.23 10.25
CA PRO A 40 0.22 1.61 10.65
C PRO A 40 0.39 0.62 11.80
N THR A 41 -0.67 0.46 12.59
CA THR A 41 -0.84 -0.68 13.49
C THR A 41 -2.25 -1.25 13.36
N LYS A 42 -2.42 -2.52 13.74
CA LYS A 42 -3.73 -3.18 13.77
C LYS A 42 -4.73 -2.42 14.65
N GLN A 43 -4.25 -1.86 15.76
CA GLN A 43 -5.07 -1.07 16.68
C GLN A 43 -5.47 0.30 16.08
N ALA A 44 -4.54 0.99 15.43
CA ALA A 44 -4.80 2.31 14.86
C ALA A 44 -5.67 2.26 13.59
N CYS A 45 -5.77 1.10 12.95
CA CYS A 45 -6.54 0.86 11.74
C CYS A 45 -7.63 -0.18 11.99
N ALA A 46 -8.55 0.15 12.88
CA ALA A 46 -9.75 -0.64 13.14
C ALA A 46 -10.94 -0.04 12.38
N SER A 47 -11.76 -0.90 11.81
CA SER A 47 -13.02 -0.53 11.16
C SER A 47 -14.10 -1.55 11.51
N GLU A 48 -15.36 -1.21 11.25
CA GLU A 48 -16.49 -2.11 11.48
C GLU A 48 -16.52 -3.31 10.52
N THR A 49 -15.88 -3.22 9.36
CA THR A 49 -15.86 -4.27 8.32
C THR A 49 -14.57 -5.06 8.25
N GLY A 50 -13.49 -4.54 8.85
CA GLY A 50 -12.22 -5.23 8.88
C GLY A 50 -12.30 -6.53 9.67
N ASN A 51 -11.63 -7.57 9.18
CA ASN A 51 -11.49 -8.84 9.87
C ASN A 51 -10.19 -8.90 10.70
N ASP A 52 -9.85 -10.07 11.27
CA ASP A 52 -8.69 -10.24 12.15
C ASP A 52 -7.34 -10.29 11.43
N ASN A 53 -7.33 -10.19 10.09
CA ASN A 53 -6.10 -10.18 9.32
C ASN A 53 -5.17 -9.03 9.75
N LYS A 54 -3.88 -9.35 9.79
CA LYS A 54 -2.81 -8.52 10.35
C LYS A 54 -2.40 -7.40 9.38
N VAL A 55 -1.25 -6.78 9.63
CA VAL A 55 -0.74 -5.66 8.84
C VAL A 55 0.18 -6.19 7.73
N TRP A 56 -0.23 -6.02 6.47
CA TRP A 56 0.35 -6.70 5.31
C TRP A 56 0.69 -5.78 4.14
N ALA A 57 1.69 -6.19 3.36
CA ALA A 57 2.05 -5.68 2.03
C ALA A 57 2.03 -4.15 1.91
N PRO A 58 2.95 -3.43 2.58
CA PRO A 58 3.03 -1.98 2.45
C PRO A 58 3.61 -1.57 1.10
N SER A 59 2.93 -0.64 0.43
CA SER A 59 3.46 0.11 -0.71
C SER A 59 3.73 1.55 -0.29
N VAL A 60 4.87 2.11 -0.67
CA VAL A 60 5.26 3.47 -0.27
C VAL A 60 5.78 4.28 -1.45
N VAL A 61 5.13 5.41 -1.71
CA VAL A 61 5.49 6.37 -2.76
C VAL A 61 5.81 7.75 -2.17
N ARG A 62 6.59 8.54 -2.92
CA ARG A 62 6.87 9.94 -2.60
C ARG A 62 6.13 10.83 -3.59
N THR A 63 5.24 11.69 -3.11
CA THR A 63 4.49 12.61 -3.95
C THR A 63 5.39 13.70 -4.53
N PRO A 64 4.98 14.38 -5.61
CA PRO A 64 5.72 15.53 -6.15
C PRO A 64 5.94 16.65 -5.11
N GLY A 65 5.03 16.81 -4.15
CA GLY A 65 5.16 17.74 -3.02
C GLY A 65 6.13 17.30 -1.93
N GLY A 66 6.82 16.17 -2.11
CA GLY A 66 7.85 15.66 -1.20
C GLY A 66 7.33 14.85 -0.02
N ARG A 67 6.01 14.72 0.16
CA ARG A 67 5.37 13.92 1.21
C ARG A 67 5.42 12.44 0.86
N PHE A 68 5.58 11.57 1.85
CA PHE A 68 5.50 10.13 1.67
C PHE A 68 4.09 9.64 1.94
N VAL A 69 3.60 8.71 1.11
CA VAL A 69 2.29 8.08 1.27
C VAL A 69 2.48 6.57 1.25
N MET A 70 1.87 5.90 2.22
CA MET A 70 1.85 4.46 2.36
C MET A 70 0.45 3.93 2.13
N TYR A 71 0.32 2.84 1.37
CA TYR A 71 -0.88 2.01 1.29
C TYR A 71 -0.56 0.66 1.92
N VAL A 72 -1.47 0.13 2.72
CA VAL A 72 -1.22 -1.06 3.54
C VAL A 72 -2.50 -1.83 3.76
N SER A 73 -2.40 -3.16 3.74
CA SER A 73 -3.53 -4.05 3.97
C SER A 73 -3.68 -4.36 5.45
N ILE A 74 -4.84 -4.09 6.03
CA ILE A 74 -5.13 -4.34 7.45
C ILE A 74 -6.57 -4.83 7.56
N GLY A 75 -6.77 -6.03 8.11
CA GLY A 75 -8.11 -6.60 8.23
C GLY A 75 -8.80 -6.86 6.89
N SER A 76 -8.02 -7.16 5.83
CA SER A 76 -8.53 -7.28 4.45
C SER A 76 -9.17 -6.01 3.90
N GLU A 77 -8.62 -4.87 4.30
CA GLU A 77 -8.96 -3.54 3.82
C GLU A 77 -7.68 -2.80 3.50
N ILE A 78 -7.73 -1.79 2.64
CA ILE A 78 -6.56 -0.96 2.33
C ILE A 78 -6.69 0.37 3.03
N PHE A 79 -5.74 0.68 3.90
CA PHE A 79 -5.58 1.97 4.56
C PHE A 79 -4.50 2.79 3.85
N CYS A 80 -4.58 4.12 3.98
CA CYS A 80 -3.54 5.02 3.52
C CYS A 80 -3.07 5.96 4.63
N GLY A 81 -1.77 6.20 4.67
CA GLY A 81 -1.14 7.10 5.64
C GLY A 81 -0.09 7.97 5.00
N SER A 82 0.35 9.00 5.73
CA SER A 82 1.38 9.91 5.25
C SER A 82 2.41 10.25 6.29
N ALA A 83 3.59 10.62 5.83
CA ALA A 83 4.71 11.04 6.66
C ALA A 83 5.54 12.12 5.96
N PRO A 84 6.23 12.98 6.73
CA PRO A 84 7.20 13.94 6.18
C PRO A 84 8.54 13.27 5.82
N HIS A 85 8.82 12.09 6.35
CA HIS A 85 10.06 11.33 6.15
C HIS A 85 9.74 9.82 6.06
N PRO A 86 10.49 9.00 5.30
CA PRO A 86 10.20 7.57 5.13
C PRO A 86 10.13 6.78 6.46
N ALA A 87 10.95 7.13 7.44
CA ALA A 87 10.88 6.51 8.77
C ALA A 87 9.73 7.05 9.66
N GLY A 88 8.90 7.96 9.14
CA GLY A 88 7.83 8.60 9.89
C GLY A 88 8.19 9.99 10.44
N PRO A 89 7.42 10.52 11.41
CA PRO A 89 6.24 9.88 12.00
C PRO A 89 5.13 9.69 10.95
N TRP A 90 4.54 8.51 10.94
CA TRP A 90 3.42 8.16 10.07
C TRP A 90 2.10 8.43 10.78
N THR A 91 1.12 8.91 10.02
CA THR A 91 -0.26 9.11 10.49
C THR A 91 -1.27 8.67 9.45
N ASN A 92 -2.48 8.32 9.89
CA ASN A 92 -3.58 8.04 8.97
C ASN A 92 -3.88 9.29 8.12
N LEU A 93 -3.95 9.10 6.80
CA LEU A 93 -4.19 10.17 5.85
C LEU A 93 -5.69 10.55 5.80
N ARG A 94 -6.59 9.60 6.09
CA ARG A 94 -8.02 9.83 6.16
C ARG A 94 -8.43 10.27 7.57
N ARG A 95 -8.95 11.49 7.68
CA ARG A 95 -9.34 12.11 8.96
C ARG A 95 -10.50 11.40 9.66
N ASP A 96 -11.33 10.70 8.91
CA ASP A 96 -12.45 9.92 9.43
C ASP A 96 -12.01 8.55 10.00
N GLY A 97 -10.73 8.19 9.88
CA GLY A 97 -10.18 6.93 10.35
C GLY A 97 -10.55 5.72 9.50
N THR A 98 -11.33 5.89 8.43
CA THR A 98 -11.83 4.79 7.60
C THR A 98 -10.75 4.26 6.64
N PRO A 99 -10.85 3.00 6.20
CA PRO A 99 -10.02 2.51 5.10
C PRO A 99 -10.32 3.27 3.81
N LEU A 100 -9.33 3.32 2.91
CA LEU A 100 -9.53 3.78 1.54
C LEU A 100 -10.41 2.80 0.74
N LEU A 101 -10.18 1.50 0.92
CA LEU A 101 -10.98 0.43 0.33
C LEU A 101 -11.41 -0.54 1.43
N ARG A 102 -12.72 -0.75 1.54
CA ARG A 102 -13.32 -1.67 2.51
C ARG A 102 -13.28 -3.09 2.00
N TYR A 103 -13.31 -4.04 2.93
CA TYR A 103 -13.29 -5.48 2.65
C TYR A 103 -14.39 -5.93 1.68
N ASP A 104 -15.58 -5.33 1.80
CA ASP A 104 -16.78 -5.66 1.04
C ASP A 104 -17.03 -4.77 -0.19
N SER A 105 -16.07 -3.91 -0.54
CA SER A 105 -16.26 -2.90 -1.58
C SER A 105 -16.25 -3.45 -3.01
N GLN A 106 -15.69 -4.65 -3.23
CA GLN A 106 -15.73 -5.32 -4.53
C GLN A 106 -16.07 -6.80 -4.40
N ARG A 107 -17.03 -7.26 -5.20
CA ARG A 107 -17.42 -8.67 -5.21
C ARG A 107 -16.30 -9.50 -5.84
N ARG A 108 -15.98 -10.65 -5.22
CA ARG A 108 -15.00 -11.65 -5.71
C ARG A 108 -13.53 -11.18 -5.68
N VAL A 109 -13.25 -9.99 -5.16
CA VAL A 109 -11.87 -9.50 -4.99
C VAL A 109 -11.56 -9.48 -3.51
N HIS A 110 -10.47 -10.11 -3.10
CA HIS A 110 -9.94 -9.92 -1.76
C HIS A 110 -9.17 -8.60 -1.72
N VAL A 111 -9.65 -7.64 -0.92
CA VAL A 111 -9.15 -6.25 -0.90
C VAL A 111 -7.85 -6.16 -0.07
N ILE A 112 -6.75 -6.60 -0.69
CA ILE A 112 -5.40 -6.58 -0.12
C ILE A 112 -4.38 -6.15 -1.19
N ASP A 113 -3.12 -6.08 -0.76
CA ASP A 113 -1.93 -5.78 -1.57
C ASP A 113 -2.06 -4.50 -2.38
N GLY A 114 -2.40 -3.40 -1.71
CA GLY A 114 -2.46 -2.08 -2.33
C GLY A 114 -1.09 -1.57 -2.76
N GLU A 115 -0.84 -1.50 -4.06
CA GLU A 115 0.37 -0.97 -4.68
C GLU A 115 0.10 0.38 -5.34
N ALA A 116 0.86 1.40 -4.96
CA ALA A 116 0.75 2.73 -5.55
C ALA A 116 1.87 3.02 -6.55
N PHE A 117 1.50 3.68 -7.63
CA PHE A 117 2.42 4.16 -8.66
C PHE A 117 2.12 5.62 -8.97
N ILE A 118 3.16 6.45 -9.01
CA ILE A 118 3.08 7.84 -9.45
C ILE A 118 3.83 7.93 -10.77
N ASP A 119 3.13 8.31 -11.82
CA ASP A 119 3.70 8.45 -13.16
C ASP A 119 4.46 9.78 -13.32
N ASP A 120 5.22 9.90 -14.40
CA ASP A 120 6.05 11.07 -14.71
C ASP A 120 5.24 12.36 -14.90
N ASP A 121 3.95 12.25 -15.24
CA ASP A 121 3.02 13.39 -15.36
C ASP A 121 2.39 13.81 -14.02
N GLY A 122 2.74 13.13 -12.92
CA GLY A 122 2.26 13.37 -11.58
C GLY A 122 0.92 12.71 -11.25
N LYS A 123 0.30 11.98 -12.19
CA LYS A 123 -0.88 11.18 -11.89
C LYS A 123 -0.49 9.98 -11.03
N ALA A 124 -1.39 9.62 -10.13
CA ALA A 124 -1.20 8.50 -9.23
C ALA A 124 -2.26 7.44 -9.50
N TYR A 125 -1.86 6.18 -9.34
CA TYR A 125 -2.71 5.01 -9.52
C TYR A 125 -2.53 4.08 -8.34
N LEU A 126 -3.61 3.43 -7.91
CA LEU A 126 -3.58 2.34 -6.96
C LEU A 126 -3.99 1.07 -7.68
N TYR A 127 -3.23 0.01 -7.43
CA TYR A 127 -3.45 -1.36 -7.88
C TYR A 127 -3.71 -2.22 -6.65
N TRP A 128 -4.67 -3.14 -6.69
CA TRP A 128 -4.95 -4.01 -5.57
C TRP A 128 -5.68 -5.27 -5.99
N GLY A 129 -5.71 -6.23 -5.08
CA GLY A 129 -6.58 -7.39 -5.17
C GLY A 129 -5.86 -8.71 -5.02
N SER A 130 -6.57 -9.67 -4.48
CA SER A 130 -6.26 -11.09 -4.51
C SER A 130 -7.53 -11.89 -4.81
N GLY A 131 -7.42 -13.22 -4.88
CA GLY A 131 -8.55 -14.11 -5.09
C GLY A 131 -9.43 -14.17 -3.84
N TRP A 132 -10.73 -13.86 -3.97
CA TRP A 132 -11.67 -14.06 -2.87
C TRP A 132 -11.71 -15.53 -2.43
N ASP A 133 -11.76 -15.77 -1.12
CA ASP A 133 -11.58 -17.10 -0.51
C ASP A 133 -10.33 -17.83 -1.03
N TRP A 134 -9.28 -17.08 -1.38
CA TRP A 134 -8.01 -17.56 -1.91
C TRP A 134 -8.15 -18.32 -3.25
N LYS A 135 -9.09 -17.90 -4.09
CA LYS A 135 -9.38 -18.50 -5.40
C LYS A 135 -9.51 -17.44 -6.47
N ASN A 136 -8.99 -17.75 -7.67
CA ASN A 136 -9.10 -16.92 -8.88
C ASN A 136 -8.72 -15.45 -8.61
N GLY A 137 -7.43 -15.14 -8.69
CA GLY A 137 -6.94 -13.78 -8.45
C GLY A 137 -7.60 -12.75 -9.36
N HIS A 138 -7.87 -11.57 -8.80
CA HIS A 138 -8.39 -10.43 -9.52
C HIS A 138 -7.54 -9.20 -9.19
N CYS A 139 -7.09 -8.48 -10.22
CA CYS A 139 -6.35 -7.23 -10.06
C CYS A 139 -7.22 -6.07 -10.51
N LEU A 140 -7.45 -5.11 -9.63
CA LEU A 140 -8.12 -3.85 -9.92
C LEU A 140 -7.12 -2.70 -9.94
N ALA A 141 -7.41 -1.69 -10.74
CA ALA A 141 -6.67 -0.44 -10.75
C ALA A 141 -7.60 0.77 -10.87
N ALA A 142 -7.26 1.87 -10.20
CA ALA A 142 -7.97 3.14 -10.28
C ALA A 142 -7.00 4.32 -10.21
N GLU A 143 -7.36 5.42 -10.86
CA GLU A 143 -6.66 6.70 -10.70
C GLU A 143 -6.99 7.28 -9.32
N LEU A 144 -5.94 7.65 -8.57
CA LEU A 144 -6.04 8.35 -7.29
C LEU A 144 -6.26 9.84 -7.54
N ALA A 145 -7.06 10.47 -6.68
CA ALA A 145 -7.16 11.92 -6.64
C ALA A 145 -5.85 12.53 -6.09
N PRO A 146 -5.59 13.84 -6.34
CA PRO A 146 -4.38 14.51 -5.84
C PRO A 146 -4.18 14.48 -4.32
N ASP A 147 -5.24 14.21 -3.55
CA ASP A 147 -5.16 14.04 -2.09
C ASP A 147 -4.50 12.72 -1.66
N MET A 148 -4.34 11.76 -2.58
CA MET A 148 -3.83 10.40 -2.38
C MET A 148 -4.69 9.54 -1.40
N ALA A 149 -5.89 9.99 -1.07
CA ALA A 149 -6.81 9.39 -0.09
C ALA A 149 -8.25 9.23 -0.62
N SER A 150 -8.47 9.52 -1.90
CA SER A 150 -9.69 9.24 -2.65
C SER A 150 -9.36 8.86 -4.10
N PHE A 151 -10.36 8.39 -4.85
CA PHE A 151 -10.22 8.02 -6.25
C PHE A 151 -10.78 9.11 -7.17
N ALA A 152 -10.06 9.39 -8.26
CA ALA A 152 -10.49 10.29 -9.32
C ALA A 152 -11.21 9.55 -10.48
N GLY A 153 -11.18 8.22 -10.47
CA GLY A 153 -11.87 7.39 -11.44
C GLY A 153 -12.34 6.07 -10.84
N GLU A 154 -13.28 5.43 -11.51
CA GLU A 154 -13.80 4.12 -11.10
C GLU A 154 -12.76 3.01 -11.24
N PRO A 155 -12.71 2.04 -10.31
CA PRO A 155 -11.89 0.84 -10.44
C PRO A 155 -12.15 0.08 -11.75
N ARG A 156 -11.07 -0.38 -12.37
CA ARG A 156 -11.10 -1.24 -13.56
C ARG A 156 -10.38 -2.54 -13.29
N GLU A 157 -10.94 -3.65 -13.78
CA GLU A 157 -10.28 -4.94 -13.74
C GLU A 157 -9.20 -5.02 -14.82
N ILE A 158 -7.99 -5.34 -14.39
CA ILE A 158 -6.79 -5.46 -15.23
C ILE A 158 -6.06 -6.80 -15.01
N THR A 159 -6.77 -7.80 -14.50
CA THR A 159 -6.27 -9.13 -14.13
C THR A 159 -5.43 -9.77 -15.26
N PRO A 160 -4.10 -9.92 -15.09
CA PRO A 160 -3.28 -10.61 -16.08
C PRO A 160 -3.50 -12.14 -16.02
N PRO A 161 -3.17 -12.88 -17.10
CA PRO A 161 -3.23 -14.34 -17.09
C PRO A 161 -2.39 -14.93 -15.96
N GLY A 162 -3.01 -15.80 -15.14
CA GLY A 162 -2.33 -16.46 -14.02
C GLY A 162 -2.12 -15.59 -12.77
N TYR A 163 -2.75 -14.41 -12.71
CA TYR A 163 -2.70 -13.56 -11.53
C TYR A 163 -3.29 -14.22 -10.29
N PHE A 164 -2.64 -14.01 -9.15
CA PHE A 164 -3.19 -14.33 -7.84
C PHE A 164 -3.30 -13.09 -6.97
N GLU A 165 -2.17 -12.45 -6.66
CA GLU A 165 -2.07 -11.28 -5.77
C GLU A 165 -0.75 -10.53 -6.00
N ALA A 166 -0.37 -9.63 -5.08
CA ALA A 166 0.88 -8.85 -5.10
C ALA A 166 1.09 -8.07 -6.42
N PRO A 167 0.19 -7.14 -6.77
CA PRO A 167 0.43 -6.27 -7.91
C PRO A 167 1.69 -5.43 -7.67
N PHE A 168 2.49 -5.23 -8.72
CA PHE A 168 3.64 -4.34 -8.68
C PHE A 168 3.73 -3.61 -10.01
N MET A 169 3.73 -2.28 -9.97
CA MET A 169 3.71 -1.46 -11.18
C MET A 169 5.05 -0.78 -11.37
N MET A 170 5.67 -0.97 -12.52
CA MET A 170 6.92 -0.28 -12.86
C MET A 170 6.88 0.32 -14.27
N LYS A 171 7.60 1.42 -14.45
CA LYS A 171 7.78 2.06 -15.74
C LYS A 171 9.25 2.05 -16.14
N GLN A 172 9.52 1.58 -17.35
CA GLN A 172 10.85 1.59 -17.93
C GLN A 172 10.76 2.00 -19.40
N SER A 173 11.50 3.06 -19.77
CA SER A 173 11.60 3.54 -21.16
C SER A 173 10.24 3.77 -21.83
N GLY A 174 9.28 4.36 -21.10
CA GLY A 174 7.93 4.65 -21.59
C GLY A 174 6.99 3.43 -21.65
N ARG A 175 7.45 2.25 -21.23
CA ARG A 175 6.62 1.05 -21.10
C ARG A 175 6.27 0.79 -19.64
N TYR A 176 5.03 0.37 -19.44
CA TYR A 176 4.41 -0.02 -18.18
C TYR A 176 4.48 -1.55 -18.04
N TYR A 177 4.89 -2.03 -16.89
CA TYR A 177 5.01 -3.44 -16.52
C TYR A 177 4.28 -3.71 -15.21
#